data_AF-A0A423WJL0-F1
#
_entry.id   AF-A0A423WJL0-F1
#
_cell.length_a   1.000
_cell.length_b   1.000
_cell.length_c   1.000
_cell.angle_alpha   90.00
_cell.angle_beta   90.00
_cell.angle_gamma   90.00
#
_symmetry.space_group_name_H-M   'P 1'
#
loop_
_entity.id
_entity.type
_entity.pdbx_description
1 polymer ?
#
loop_
_entity_poly.entity_id
_entity_poly.type
_entity_poly.pdbx_seq_one_letter_code
_entity_poly.pdbx_strand_id
1 'polypeptide(L)'
;MARYLSKVAAALSMASLATASCQLGNQLSVSDPPPETKSELCVPQGEGSWTFAMDVNEIDVPTFNSGAQWAGDVRGNSFFIYDNACVLKGVYGPGNEGNDCGTPYVIEENFLPYVLTITSIDFDVGSPRFKFSYANGAYSIGENHCGCSDVSSGLEAEEACKCAFPLHGEPS
;
A
#
# COMPACT_ATOMS: atom_id res chain seq x y z
N MET A 1 70.35 -13.02 5.91
CA MET A 1 69.01 -13.65 6.01
C MET A 1 68.02 -12.57 6.39
N ALA A 2 67.18 -12.12 5.45
CA ALA A 2 66.09 -11.20 5.75
C ALA A 2 64.77 -11.94 5.46
N ARG A 3 63.99 -12.18 6.51
CA ARG A 3 62.60 -12.68 6.46
C ARG A 3 61.65 -11.50 6.73
N TYR A 4 60.37 -11.72 6.43
CA TYR A 4 59.17 -10.96 6.85
C TYR A 4 58.81 -9.78 5.91
N LEU A 5 57.57 -9.57 5.43
CA LEU A 5 56.25 -10.14 5.71
C LEU A 5 55.38 -10.08 4.43
N SER A 6 54.64 -11.16 4.14
CA SER A 6 53.52 -11.11 3.19
C SER A 6 52.42 -10.23 3.75
N LYS A 7 52.07 -9.14 3.05
CA LYS A 7 50.88 -8.35 3.34
C LYS A 7 49.67 -9.07 2.76
N VAL A 8 48.89 -9.74 3.61
CA VAL A 8 47.56 -10.23 3.24
C VAL A 8 46.65 -9.01 3.13
N ALA A 9 46.25 -8.67 1.91
CA ALA A 9 45.22 -7.68 1.66
C ALA A 9 43.85 -8.34 1.89
N ALA A 10 43.23 -8.05 3.04
CA ALA A 10 41.83 -8.39 3.28
C ALA A 10 40.95 -7.43 2.47
N ALA A 11 40.49 -7.88 1.30
CA ALA A 11 39.44 -7.18 0.57
C ALA A 11 38.11 -7.43 1.28
N LEU A 12 37.64 -6.46 2.07
CA LEU A 12 36.26 -6.39 2.52
C LEU A 12 35.38 -6.14 1.29
N SER A 13 34.83 -7.21 0.71
CA SER A 13 33.73 -7.11 -0.24
C SER A 13 32.53 -6.56 0.51
N MET A 14 32.29 -5.25 0.42
CA MET A 14 31.00 -4.68 0.76
C MET A 14 30.00 -5.25 -0.23
N ALA A 15 29.34 -6.34 0.15
CA ALA A 15 28.14 -6.79 -0.52
C ALA A 15 27.09 -5.70 -0.27
N SER A 16 26.96 -4.79 -1.23
CA SER A 16 25.82 -3.91 -1.35
C SER A 16 24.59 -4.80 -1.42
N LEU A 17 23.90 -4.92 -0.28
CA LEU A 17 22.55 -5.47 -0.21
C LEU A 17 21.71 -4.59 -1.14
N ALA A 18 21.48 -5.06 -2.36
CA ALA A 18 20.42 -4.52 -3.18
C ALA A 18 19.13 -4.79 -2.39
N THR A 19 18.59 -3.77 -1.72
CA THR A 19 17.21 -3.80 -1.24
C THR A 19 16.36 -3.91 -2.50
N ALA A 20 15.92 -5.12 -2.83
CA ALA A 20 14.95 -5.32 -3.89
C ALA A 20 13.71 -4.51 -3.50
N SER A 21 13.38 -3.49 -4.29
CA SER A 21 12.15 -2.73 -4.13
C SER A 21 10.97 -3.70 -4.22
N CYS A 22 10.05 -3.65 -3.27
CA CYS A 22 8.94 -4.59 -3.23
C CYS A 22 7.85 -4.18 -4.23
N GLN A 23 8.03 -4.58 -5.49
CA GLN A 23 7.11 -4.20 -6.57
C GLN A 23 5.76 -4.91 -6.37
N LEU A 24 4.68 -4.14 -6.36
CA LEU A 24 3.32 -4.66 -6.40
C LEU A 24 2.81 -4.69 -7.84
N GLY A 25 2.30 -5.84 -8.27
CA GLY A 25 1.63 -6.00 -9.56
C GLY A 25 0.18 -5.51 -9.53
N ASN A 26 -0.26 -4.89 -10.63
CA ASN A 26 -1.66 -4.53 -10.82
C ASN A 26 -2.54 -5.77 -11.00
N GLN A 27 -3.59 -5.88 -10.19
CA GLN A 27 -4.51 -7.02 -10.17
C GLN A 27 -5.88 -6.69 -10.79
N LEU A 28 -6.05 -5.45 -11.28
CA LEU A 28 -7.28 -5.05 -11.95
C LEU A 28 -7.42 -5.82 -13.28
N SER A 29 -8.40 -6.72 -13.32
CA SER A 29 -8.68 -7.55 -14.51
C SER A 29 -9.78 -6.97 -15.41
N VAL A 30 -10.51 -5.96 -14.93
CA VAL A 30 -11.61 -5.31 -15.65
C VAL A 30 -11.10 -4.05 -16.33
N SER A 31 -11.32 -3.90 -17.63
CA SER A 31 -10.78 -2.78 -18.42
C SER A 31 -11.49 -1.45 -18.21
N ASP A 32 -12.76 -1.48 -17.78
CA ASP A 32 -13.58 -0.28 -17.54
C ASP A 32 -14.54 -0.52 -16.37
N PRO A 33 -14.03 -0.53 -15.13
CA PRO A 33 -14.86 -0.75 -13.95
C PRO A 33 -15.83 0.42 -13.75
N PRO A 34 -17.05 0.18 -13.23
CA PRO A 34 -17.94 1.27 -12.86
C PRO A 34 -17.27 2.16 -11.78
N PRO A 35 -17.66 3.46 -11.69
CA PRO A 35 -17.17 4.33 -10.64
C PRO A 35 -17.45 3.77 -9.24
N GLU A 36 -16.49 3.94 -8.34
CA GLU A 36 -16.65 3.66 -6.91
C GLU A 36 -17.74 4.56 -6.32
N THR A 37 -18.60 3.96 -5.49
CA THR A 37 -19.73 4.64 -4.85
C THR A 37 -19.52 4.84 -3.35
N LYS A 38 -18.62 4.06 -2.73
CA LYS A 38 -18.19 4.25 -1.35
C LYS A 38 -17.37 5.53 -1.24
N SER A 39 -17.95 6.54 -0.60
CA SER A 39 -17.31 7.84 -0.44
C SER A 39 -16.03 7.77 0.40
N GLU A 40 -15.91 6.75 1.23
CA GLU A 40 -14.80 6.46 2.13
C GLU A 40 -13.55 6.00 1.37
N LEU A 41 -13.74 5.41 0.18
CA LEU A 41 -12.66 5.01 -0.73
C LEU A 41 -12.34 6.07 -1.77
N CYS A 42 -13.34 6.77 -2.32
CA CYS A 42 -13.11 7.82 -3.29
C CYS A 42 -14.20 8.91 -3.30
N VAL A 43 -13.76 10.15 -3.48
CA VAL A 43 -14.63 11.28 -3.84
C VAL A 43 -13.95 12.08 -4.97
N PRO A 44 -14.69 12.60 -5.97
CA PRO A 44 -14.12 13.52 -6.95
C PRO A 44 -13.59 14.79 -6.27
N GLN A 45 -12.38 15.23 -6.63
CA GLN A 45 -11.69 16.36 -5.98
C GLN A 45 -11.32 17.49 -6.94
N GLY A 46 -11.53 17.29 -8.24
CA GLY A 46 -11.19 18.24 -9.29
C GLY A 46 -10.22 17.65 -10.30
N GLU A 47 -10.22 18.21 -11.51
CA GLU A 47 -9.36 17.75 -12.59
C GLU A 47 -7.89 17.71 -12.15
N GLY A 48 -7.20 16.61 -12.45
CA GLY A 48 -5.80 16.41 -12.07
C GLY A 48 -5.55 15.84 -10.66
N SER A 49 -6.58 15.65 -9.82
CA SER A 49 -6.45 14.94 -8.54
C SER A 49 -6.90 13.49 -8.63
N TRP A 50 -6.09 12.58 -8.12
CA TRP A 50 -6.34 11.15 -8.06
C TRP A 50 -6.40 10.71 -6.60
N THR A 51 -6.90 9.50 -6.35
CA THR A 51 -7.02 8.97 -4.99
C THR A 51 -6.22 7.69 -4.85
N PHE A 52 -5.37 7.63 -3.83
CA PHE A 52 -4.77 6.40 -3.34
C PHE A 52 -5.55 5.97 -2.10
N ALA A 53 -6.09 4.75 -2.13
CA ALA A 53 -6.90 4.21 -1.06
C ALA A 53 -6.37 2.86 -0.57
N MET A 54 -6.75 2.53 0.65
CA MET A 54 -6.50 1.25 1.29
C MET A 54 -7.80 0.79 1.93
N ASP A 55 -8.16 -0.47 1.72
CA ASP A 55 -9.26 -1.14 2.40
C ASP A 55 -8.68 -2.27 3.24
N VAL A 56 -9.04 -2.32 4.51
CA VAL A 56 -8.68 -3.40 5.43
C VAL A 56 -9.95 -3.95 6.07
N ASN A 57 -10.07 -5.27 6.08
CA ASN A 57 -11.17 -5.94 6.74
C ASN A 57 -10.71 -7.14 7.57
N GLU A 58 -11.52 -7.44 8.57
CA GLU A 58 -11.41 -8.56 9.48
C GLU A 58 -12.82 -9.13 9.71
N ILE A 59 -13.01 -10.40 9.37
CA ILE A 59 -14.26 -11.13 9.66
C ILE A 59 -13.94 -12.17 10.71
N ASP A 60 -14.58 -12.06 11.88
CA ASP A 60 -14.53 -13.10 12.91
C ASP A 60 -15.75 -14.02 12.78
N VAL A 61 -15.53 -15.22 12.25
CA VAL A 61 -16.56 -16.26 12.20
C VAL A 61 -16.52 -17.07 13.49
N PRO A 62 -17.60 -17.09 14.31
CA PRO A 62 -17.61 -17.83 15.57
C PRO A 62 -17.28 -19.30 15.34
N THR A 63 -16.10 -19.73 15.79
CA THR A 63 -15.78 -21.15 15.88
C THR A 63 -16.20 -21.64 17.26
N PHE A 64 -17.06 -22.66 17.33
CA PHE A 64 -17.49 -23.26 18.59
C PHE A 64 -16.38 -24.15 19.18
N ASN A 65 -15.17 -23.61 19.31
CA ASN A 65 -14.00 -24.27 19.87
C ASN A 65 -13.37 -23.36 20.94
N SER A 66 -13.63 -23.67 22.21
CA SER A 66 -13.15 -22.91 23.36
C SER A 66 -11.62 -22.88 23.51
N GLY A 67 -10.87 -23.69 22.73
CA GLY A 67 -9.41 -23.69 22.69
C GLY A 67 -8.79 -22.84 21.59
N ALA A 68 -9.59 -22.28 20.67
CA ALA A 68 -9.09 -21.56 19.49
C ALA A 68 -10.06 -20.43 19.09
N GLN A 69 -10.25 -19.47 20.00
CA GLN A 69 -11.19 -18.35 19.87
C GLN A 69 -11.00 -17.47 18.62
N TRP A 70 -9.88 -17.58 17.92
CA TRP A 70 -9.55 -16.82 16.70
C TRP A 70 -9.47 -17.69 15.44
N ALA A 71 -9.89 -18.97 15.50
CA ALA A 71 -9.75 -19.89 14.36
C ALA A 71 -10.64 -19.54 13.16
N GLY A 72 -11.55 -18.57 13.30
CA GLY A 72 -12.41 -18.06 12.23
C GLY A 72 -12.04 -16.67 11.75
N ASP A 73 -10.91 -16.10 12.19
CA ASP A 73 -10.41 -14.79 11.77
C ASP A 73 -9.94 -14.86 10.30
N VAL A 74 -10.58 -14.07 9.43
CA VAL A 74 -10.20 -13.87 8.04
C VAL A 74 -9.90 -12.40 7.82
N ARG A 75 -8.68 -12.10 7.36
CA ARG A 75 -8.21 -10.73 7.11
C ARG A 75 -8.05 -10.46 5.62
N GLY A 76 -8.49 -9.30 5.17
CA GLY A 76 -8.27 -8.76 3.84
C GLY A 76 -7.53 -7.42 3.90
N ASN A 77 -6.59 -7.21 2.98
CA ASN A 77 -5.98 -5.91 2.76
C ASN A 77 -5.75 -5.66 1.27
N SER A 78 -6.07 -4.45 0.81
CA SER A 78 -5.88 -4.07 -0.58
C SER A 78 -5.64 -2.58 -0.72
N PHE A 79 -4.85 -2.21 -1.71
CA PHE A 79 -4.67 -0.83 -2.15
C PHE A 79 -5.35 -0.59 -3.47
N PHE A 80 -5.84 0.63 -3.66
CA PHE A 80 -6.56 1.04 -4.85
C PHE A 80 -6.04 2.38 -5.35
N ILE A 81 -6.02 2.54 -6.67
CA ILE A 81 -5.79 3.83 -7.32
C ILE A 81 -7.03 4.18 -8.14
N TYR A 82 -7.66 5.31 -7.81
CA TYR A 82 -8.81 5.85 -8.54
C TYR A 82 -8.44 7.15 -9.25
N ASP A 83 -9.04 7.37 -10.42
CA ASP A 83 -9.01 8.69 -11.06
C ASP A 83 -9.99 9.68 -10.41
N ASN A 84 -10.04 10.92 -10.91
CA ASN A 84 -10.94 11.94 -10.38
C ASN A 84 -12.44 11.61 -10.56
N ALA A 85 -12.80 10.71 -11.47
CA ALA A 85 -14.17 10.24 -11.65
C ALA A 85 -14.50 9.05 -10.75
N CYS A 86 -13.60 8.71 -9.82
CA CYS A 86 -13.66 7.51 -8.99
C CYS A 86 -13.69 6.21 -9.78
N VAL A 87 -13.16 6.21 -11.01
CA VAL A 87 -12.97 4.98 -11.79
C VAL A 87 -11.66 4.33 -11.35
N LEU A 88 -11.76 3.07 -10.97
CA LEU A 88 -10.63 2.26 -10.51
C LEU A 88 -9.63 2.02 -11.66
N LYS A 89 -8.35 2.28 -11.40
CA LYS A 89 -7.24 2.11 -12.36
C LYS A 89 -6.24 1.02 -11.96
N GLY A 90 -6.13 0.74 -10.67
CA GLY A 90 -5.27 -0.32 -10.18
C GLY A 90 -5.70 -0.87 -8.84
N VAL A 91 -5.48 -2.17 -8.66
CA VAL A 91 -5.69 -2.91 -7.40
C VAL A 91 -4.38 -3.61 -7.06
N TYR A 92 -3.94 -3.51 -5.81
CA TYR A 92 -2.67 -4.05 -5.35
C TYR A 92 -2.81 -4.72 -3.99
N GLY A 93 -2.00 -5.72 -3.71
CA GLY A 93 -1.95 -6.33 -2.39
C GLY A 93 -0.67 -7.15 -2.19
N PRO A 94 -0.04 -7.11 -1.01
CA PRO A 94 1.22 -7.81 -0.75
C PRO A 94 1.04 -9.34 -0.67
N GLY A 95 -0.15 -9.82 -0.29
CA GLY A 95 -0.39 -11.25 -0.04
C GLY A 95 -0.57 -12.11 -1.30
N ASN A 96 -0.89 -11.52 -2.45
CA ASN A 96 -1.40 -12.28 -3.60
C ASN A 96 -0.32 -12.85 -4.54
N GLU A 97 0.94 -12.41 -4.42
CA GLU A 97 2.06 -12.95 -5.22
C GLU A 97 3.05 -13.78 -4.40
N GLY A 98 2.77 -14.03 -3.11
CA GLY A 98 3.74 -14.62 -2.18
C GLY A 98 4.99 -13.75 -2.01
N ASN A 99 4.90 -12.48 -2.40
CA ASN A 99 5.98 -11.51 -2.47
C ASN A 99 5.72 -10.36 -1.49
N ASP A 100 5.38 -10.70 -0.26
CA ASP A 100 5.44 -9.72 0.82
C ASP A 100 6.91 -9.55 1.24
N CYS A 101 7.63 -8.73 0.49
CA CYS A 101 8.99 -8.32 0.78
C CYS A 101 9.08 -7.19 1.81
N GLY A 102 7.95 -6.74 2.36
CA GLY A 102 7.84 -5.62 3.28
C GLY A 102 8.02 -4.26 2.62
N THR A 103 7.74 -3.20 3.39
CA THR A 103 7.90 -1.81 2.92
C THR A 103 9.38 -1.45 2.72
N PRO A 104 9.72 -0.68 1.66
CA PRO A 104 8.78 0.05 0.80
C PRO A 104 8.16 -0.81 -0.32
N TYR A 105 6.86 -0.65 -0.52
CA TYR A 105 6.17 -1.18 -1.69
C TYR A 105 6.20 -0.18 -2.84
N VAL A 106 6.42 -0.65 -4.05
CA VAL A 106 6.55 0.19 -5.25
C VAL A 106 5.46 -0.17 -6.24
N ILE A 107 4.76 0.85 -6.73
CA ILE A 107 3.75 0.77 -7.79
C ILE A 107 4.25 1.63 -8.95
N GLU A 108 4.48 0.97 -10.09
CA GLU A 108 4.89 1.60 -11.35
C GLU A 108 3.87 1.23 -12.42
N GLU A 109 3.20 2.24 -12.98
CA GLU A 109 2.07 2.07 -13.87
C GLU A 109 2.19 3.00 -15.06
N ASN A 110 1.71 2.56 -16.22
CA ASN A 110 1.72 3.38 -17.43
C ASN A 110 0.78 4.59 -17.37
N PHE A 111 -0.22 4.56 -16.50
CA PHE A 111 -1.18 5.66 -16.29
C PHE A 111 -0.72 6.67 -15.24
N LEU A 112 0.36 6.38 -14.50
CA LEU A 112 0.98 7.30 -13.57
C LEU A 112 2.26 7.89 -14.19
N PRO A 113 2.40 9.23 -14.28
CA PRO A 113 3.65 9.84 -14.73
C PRO A 113 4.87 9.57 -13.84
N TYR A 114 4.64 9.23 -12.57
CA TYR A 114 5.68 9.00 -11.57
C TYR A 114 5.42 7.71 -10.79
N VAL A 115 6.47 7.15 -10.20
CA VAL A 115 6.37 5.99 -9.32
C VAL A 115 5.68 6.37 -8.01
N LEU A 116 4.72 5.56 -7.57
CA LEU A 116 4.12 5.65 -6.24
C LEU A 116 4.85 4.68 -5.32
N THR A 117 5.36 5.15 -4.18
CA THR A 117 6.08 4.32 -3.22
C THR A 117 5.42 4.40 -1.85
N ILE A 118 4.88 3.28 -1.37
CA ILE A 118 4.34 3.14 -0.01
C ILE A 118 5.52 2.95 0.93
N THR A 119 5.80 3.94 1.76
CA THR A 119 7.00 3.99 2.62
C THR A 119 6.74 3.46 4.02
N SER A 120 5.48 3.41 4.46
CA SER A 120 5.07 2.85 5.75
C SER A 120 3.61 2.43 5.67
N ILE A 121 3.28 1.34 6.36
CA ILE A 121 1.94 0.75 6.36
C ILE A 121 1.63 0.12 7.72
N ASP A 122 0.37 0.17 8.10
CA ASP A 122 -0.24 -0.62 9.17
C ASP A 122 -1.62 -1.06 8.69
N PHE A 123 -1.84 -2.38 8.70
CA PHE A 123 -3.09 -3.01 8.25
C PHE A 123 -4.01 -3.36 9.42
N ASP A 124 -3.66 -2.99 10.65
CA ASP A 124 -4.47 -3.30 11.83
C ASP A 124 -5.82 -2.58 11.76
N VAL A 125 -6.90 -3.38 11.73
CA VAL A 125 -8.27 -2.87 11.85
C VAL A 125 -8.45 -2.24 13.24
N GLY A 126 -9.04 -1.05 13.26
CA GLY A 126 -9.15 -0.10 14.37
C GLY A 126 -8.12 1.04 14.34
N SER A 127 -7.03 0.91 13.57
CA SER A 127 -6.03 1.98 13.43
C SER A 127 -5.16 1.85 12.16
N PRO A 128 -5.76 1.72 10.96
CA PRO A 128 -5.02 1.51 9.74
C PRO A 128 -4.33 2.81 9.36
N ARG A 129 -3.12 2.72 8.82
CA ARG A 129 -2.39 3.90 8.36
C ARG A 129 -1.44 3.56 7.24
N PHE A 130 -1.29 4.48 6.31
CA PHE A 130 -0.23 4.40 5.32
C PHE A 130 0.48 5.74 5.17
N LYS A 131 1.71 5.67 4.67
CA LYS A 131 2.46 6.80 4.12
C LYS A 131 2.95 6.43 2.73
N PHE A 132 2.86 7.36 1.79
CA PHE A 132 3.43 7.17 0.46
C PHE A 132 4.08 8.44 -0.07
N SER A 133 5.02 8.27 -0.98
CA SER A 133 5.60 9.35 -1.79
C SER A 133 5.15 9.21 -3.23
N TYR A 134 4.85 10.34 -3.86
CA TYR A 134 4.50 10.43 -5.27
C TYR A 134 5.04 11.74 -5.85
N ALA A 135 5.82 11.65 -6.94
CA ALA A 135 6.55 12.79 -7.51
C ALA A 135 7.38 13.53 -6.43
N ASN A 136 7.10 14.81 -6.21
CA ASN A 136 7.68 15.68 -5.19
C ASN A 136 6.86 15.78 -3.90
N GLY A 137 5.77 15.01 -3.76
CA GLY A 137 4.89 15.01 -2.60
C GLY A 137 5.10 13.82 -1.66
N ALA A 138 4.75 14.03 -0.39
CA ALA A 138 4.68 13.00 0.64
C ALA A 138 3.31 13.09 1.33
N TYR A 139 2.64 11.95 1.47
CA TYR A 139 1.26 11.89 1.91
C TYR A 139 1.09 10.84 2.99
N SER A 140 0.25 11.13 3.99
CA SER A 140 0.00 10.22 5.11
C SER A 140 -1.36 10.46 5.73
N ILE A 141 -1.96 9.38 6.24
CA ILE A 141 -3.19 9.47 7.04
C ILE A 141 -3.00 10.43 8.22
N GLY A 142 -3.96 11.34 8.42
CA GLY A 142 -3.91 12.40 9.42
C GLY A 142 -3.26 13.70 8.93
N GLU A 143 -2.67 13.70 7.73
CA GLU A 143 -2.12 14.87 7.05
C GLU A 143 -2.75 14.99 5.64
N ASN A 144 -2.59 16.14 4.98
CA ASN A 144 -3.00 16.35 3.57
C ASN A 144 -4.44 15.92 3.22
N HIS A 145 -5.38 16.09 4.17
CA HIS A 145 -6.78 15.65 4.04
C HIS A 145 -6.97 14.13 3.83
N CYS A 146 -5.95 13.35 4.16
CA CYS A 146 -5.99 11.90 4.11
C CYS A 146 -6.55 11.34 5.42
N GLY A 147 -7.46 10.38 5.32
CA GLY A 147 -8.22 9.90 6.47
C GLY A 147 -8.76 8.50 6.26
N CYS A 148 -9.10 7.86 7.38
CA CYS A 148 -9.75 6.57 7.42
C CYS A 148 -11.16 6.73 8.00
N SER A 149 -12.07 5.88 7.55
CA SER A 149 -13.44 5.80 8.05
C SER A 149 -13.77 4.35 8.37
N ASP A 150 -14.41 4.15 9.53
CA ASP A 150 -15.04 2.89 9.88
C ASP A 150 -16.24 2.64 8.96
N VAL A 151 -16.17 1.55 8.21
CA VAL A 151 -17.22 1.07 7.29
C VAL A 151 -17.71 -0.33 7.69
N SER A 152 -17.42 -0.73 8.93
CA SER A 152 -17.80 -2.02 9.50
C SER A 152 -19.30 -2.29 9.40
N SER A 153 -19.65 -3.54 9.18
CA SER A 153 -21.04 -3.99 9.06
C SER A 153 -21.22 -5.40 9.60
N GLY A 154 -22.17 -5.56 10.52
CA GLY A 154 -22.49 -6.88 11.08
C GLY A 154 -21.33 -7.46 11.90
N LEU A 155 -20.72 -8.54 11.39
CA LEU A 155 -19.57 -9.22 12.00
C LEU A 155 -18.24 -8.88 11.30
N GLU A 156 -18.28 -8.07 10.26
CA GLU A 156 -17.12 -7.62 9.52
C GLU A 156 -16.69 -6.26 10.09
N ALA A 157 -15.47 -6.22 10.62
CA ALA A 157 -14.78 -4.99 10.91
C ALA A 157 -14.05 -4.54 9.64
N GLU A 158 -14.36 -3.37 9.12
CA GLU A 158 -13.82 -2.85 7.85
C GLU A 158 -13.47 -1.38 8.03
N GLU A 159 -12.29 -0.98 7.56
CA GLU A 159 -11.87 0.41 7.51
C GLU A 159 -11.32 0.79 6.14
N ALA A 160 -11.89 1.85 5.60
CA ALA A 160 -11.51 2.43 4.33
C ALA A 160 -10.71 3.71 4.56
N CYS A 161 -9.47 3.71 4.09
CA CYS A 161 -8.55 4.84 4.14
C CYS A 161 -8.35 5.41 2.74
N LYS A 162 -8.35 6.73 2.60
CA LYS A 162 -8.10 7.40 1.33
C LYS A 162 -7.23 8.62 1.47
N CYS A 163 -6.55 8.97 0.39
CA CYS A 163 -5.67 10.10 0.31
C CYS A 163 -5.64 10.64 -1.11
N ALA A 164 -5.90 11.94 -1.26
CA ALA A 164 -5.81 12.63 -2.53
C ALA A 164 -4.35 12.86 -2.90
N PHE A 165 -4.03 12.83 -4.19
CA PHE A 165 -2.74 13.32 -4.69
C PHE A 165 -2.88 13.91 -6.10
N PRO A 166 -2.11 14.96 -6.43
CA PRO A 166 -2.04 15.50 -7.79
C PRO A 166 -1.32 14.53 -8.74
N LEU A 167 -1.97 14.16 -9.85
CA LEU A 167 -1.43 13.25 -10.87
C LEU A 167 -0.09 13.73 -11.45
N HIS A 168 0.11 15.04 -11.52
CA HIS A 168 1.32 15.65 -12.07
C HIS A 168 2.29 16.16 -11.00
N GLY A 169 2.11 15.74 -9.74
CA GLY A 169 2.91 16.20 -8.60
C GLY A 169 2.44 17.53 -8.03
N GLU A 170 3.00 17.89 -6.87
CA GLU A 170 2.67 19.13 -6.16
C GLU A 170 3.15 20.35 -6.95
N PRO A 171 2.40 21.47 -6.96
CA PRO A 171 2.86 22.72 -7.57
C PRO A 171 4.21 23.14 -6.97
N SER A 172 5.13 23.57 -7.83
CA SER A 172 6.46 24.08 -7.44
C SER A 172 6.50 25.59 -7.23
#